data_AF-A0A0S3PXD0-F1
#
_entry.id   AF-A0A0S3PXD0-F1
#
_cell.length_a   1.000
_cell.length_b   1.000
_cell.length_c   1.000
_cell.angle_alpha   90.00
_cell.angle_beta   90.00
_cell.angle_gamma   90.00
#
_symmetry.space_group_name_H-M   'P 1'
#
loop_
_entity.id
_entity.type
_entity.pdbx_description
1 polymer ?
#
loop_
_entity_poly.entity_id
_entity_poly.type
_entity_poly.pdbx_seq_one_letter_code
_entity_poly.pdbx_strand_id
1 'polypeptide(L)' 'MTDFETWRAAVREQYGCDWLVFREPADTWRYDDLVEGYERGGWRAVLMQGLLQLGLEADQIRWHAEQRGRRWRGIVYEAS' A
#
# COMPACT_ATOMS: atom_id res chain seq x y z
N MET A 1 -19.21 -3.00 14.48
CA MET A 1 -17.93 -3.36 13.85
C MET A 1 -18.15 -3.50 12.36
N THR A 2 -17.71 -2.51 11.59
CA THR A 2 -17.57 -2.63 10.13
C THR A 2 -16.37 -3.55 9.86
N ASP A 3 -16.43 -4.47 8.91
CA ASP A 3 -15.25 -5.26 8.56
C ASP A 3 -14.26 -4.43 7.72
N PHE A 4 -13.01 -4.91 7.62
CA PHE A 4 -11.94 -4.20 6.92
C PHE A 4 -12.26 -3.92 5.45
N GLU A 5 -12.93 -4.82 4.74
CA GLU A 5 -13.22 -4.63 3.31
C GLU A 5 -14.29 -3.56 3.12
N THR A 6 -15.33 -3.57 3.96
CA THR A 6 -16.35 -2.52 3.95
C THR A 6 -15.76 -1.15 4.29
N TRP A 7 -14.85 -1.09 5.28
CA TRP A 7 -14.17 0.16 5.62
C TRP A 7 -13.23 0.64 4.52
N ARG A 8 -12.45 -0.27 3.92
CA ARG A 8 -11.55 0.04 2.79
C ARG A 8 -12.33 0.59 1.59
N ALA A 9 -13.51 0.04 1.30
CA ALA A 9 -14.39 0.57 0.25
C ALA A 9 -14.85 2.01 0.56
N ALA A 10 -15.25 2.29 1.79
CA ALA A 10 -15.67 3.64 2.21
C ALA A 10 -14.52 4.67 2.14
N VAL A 11 -13.31 4.29 2.58
CA VAL A 11 -12.12 5.15 2.45
C VAL A 11 -11.82 5.45 0.98
N ARG A 12 -11.96 4.46 0.10
CA ARG A 12 -11.78 4.67 -1.35
C ARG A 12 -12.82 5.59 -1.95
N GLU A 13 -14.07 5.47 -1.53
CA GLU A 13 -15.14 6.37 -1.97
C GLU A 13 -14.87 7.81 -1.52
N GLN A 14 -14.38 8.00 -0.30
CA GLN A 14 -14.12 9.32 0.26
C GLN A 14 -12.85 10.00 -0.29
N TYR A 15 -11.76 9.26 -0.45
CA TYR A 15 -10.44 9.81 -0.74
C TYR A 15 -9.90 9.46 -2.13
N GLY A 16 -10.59 8.57 -2.88
CA GLY A 16 -10.15 8.10 -4.18
C GLY A 16 -9.10 6.99 -4.13
N CYS A 17 -8.56 6.64 -5.29
CA CYS A 17 -7.59 5.55 -5.45
C CYS A 17 -6.15 5.91 -5.05
N ASP A 18 -5.84 7.21 -4.86
CA ASP A 18 -4.50 7.73 -4.54
C ASP A 18 -4.04 7.48 -3.08
N TRP A 19 -4.84 6.76 -2.30
CA TRP A 19 -4.54 6.40 -0.92
C TRP A 19 -4.33 4.90 -0.75
N LEU A 20 -3.31 4.56 0.04
CA LEU A 20 -3.06 3.20 0.48
C LEU A 20 -3.89 2.92 1.74
N VAL A 21 -4.48 1.74 1.80
CA VAL A 21 -5.32 1.32 2.92
C VAL A 21 -4.68 0.09 3.55
N PHE A 22 -4.26 0.23 4.81
CA PHE A 22 -3.53 -0.80 5.54
C PHE A 22 -4.38 -1.40 6.65
N ARG A 23 -4.21 -2.70 6.91
CA ARG A 23 -4.99 -3.41 7.92
C ARG A 23 -4.47 -3.17 9.34
N GLU A 24 -3.15 -3.09 9.47
CA GLU A 24 -2.47 -2.87 10.75
C GLU A 24 -1.28 -1.91 10.59
N PRO A 25 -0.81 -1.26 11.67
CA PRO A 25 0.37 -0.40 11.61
C PRO A 25 1.61 -1.10 11.07
N ALA A 26 1.76 -2.41 11.30
CA ALA A 26 2.90 -3.20 10.80
C ALA A 26 3.00 -3.19 9.26
N ASP A 27 1.87 -3.05 8.55
CA ASP A 27 1.86 -3.01 7.09
C ASP A 27 2.46 -1.71 6.55
N THR A 28 2.39 -0.61 7.30
CA THR A 28 3.03 0.66 6.91
C THR A 28 4.55 0.53 6.88
N TRP A 29 5.13 -0.13 7.90
CA TRP A 29 6.57 -0.40 7.96
C TRP A 29 7.02 -1.35 6.85
N ARG A 30 6.26 -2.44 6.61
CA ARG A 30 6.54 -3.37 5.49
C ARG A 30 6.50 -2.66 4.13
N TYR A 31 5.54 -1.77 3.94
CA TYR A 31 5.44 -0.96 2.73
C TYR A 31 6.67 -0.06 2.56
N ASP A 32 7.07 0.67 3.60
CA ASP A 32 8.23 1.56 3.56
C ASP A 32 9.53 0.81 3.28
N ASP A 33 9.74 -0.35 3.91
CA ASP A 33 10.91 -1.22 3.67
C ASP A 33 10.99 -1.69 2.22
N LEU A 34 9.85 -2.06 1.61
CA LEU A 34 9.79 -2.49 0.21
C LEU A 34 10.13 -1.35 -0.75
N VAL A 35 9.55 -0.17 -0.51
CA VAL A 35 9.79 1.02 -1.36
C VAL A 35 11.23 1.49 -1.23
N GLU A 36 11.77 1.55 -0.01
CA GLU A 36 13.17 1.92 0.25
C GLU A 36 14.14 0.87 -0.31
N GLY A 37 13.83 -0.41 -0.15
CA GLY A 37 14.62 -1.50 -0.74
C GLY A 37 14.71 -1.37 -2.26
N TYR A 38 13.60 -1.06 -2.93
CA TYR A 38 13.60 -0.79 -4.36
C TYR A 38 14.37 0.49 -4.71
N GLU A 39 14.19 1.57 -3.96
CA GLU A 39 14.92 2.84 -4.13
C GLU A 39 16.43 2.59 -4.17
N ARG A 40 16.96 1.81 -3.23
CA ARG A 40 18.39 1.53 -3.02
C ARG A 40 19.04 0.56 -4.01
N GLY A 41 18.33 0.10 -5.03
CA GLY A 41 18.88 -0.86 -6.01
C GLY A 41 18.19 -2.21 -6.03
N GLY A 42 17.21 -2.44 -5.15
CA GLY A 42 16.49 -3.70 -5.05
C GLY A 42 15.77 -4.11 -6.32
N TRP A 43 15.38 -5.38 -6.36
CA TRP A 43 14.77 -6.01 -7.53
C TRP A 43 13.30 -5.59 -7.64
N ARG A 44 12.89 -5.14 -8.84
CA ARG A 44 11.50 -4.77 -9.12
C ARG A 44 10.50 -5.89 -8.79
N ALA A 45 10.88 -7.14 -9.05
CA ALA A 45 10.04 -8.30 -8.74
C ALA A 45 9.74 -8.44 -7.25
N VAL A 46 10.73 -8.16 -6.39
CA VAL A 46 10.58 -8.21 -4.92
C VAL A 46 9.62 -7.11 -4.45
N LEU A 47 9.76 -5.89 -4.97
CA LEU A 47 8.80 -4.81 -4.71
C LEU A 47 7.38 -5.24 -5.10
N MET A 48 7.19 -5.69 -6.34
CA MET A 48 5.85 -6.03 -6.85
C MET A 48 5.20 -7.16 -6.05
N GLN A 49 5.96 -8.19 -5.69
CA GLN A 49 5.48 -9.29 -4.87
C GLN A 49 5.11 -8.84 -3.45
N GLY A 50 5.95 -8.01 -2.82
CA GLY A 50 5.68 -7.49 -1.48
C GLY A 50 4.44 -6.59 -1.43
N LEU A 51 4.28 -5.68 -2.40
CA LEU A 51 3.10 -4.83 -2.48
C LEU A 51 1.81 -5.64 -2.73
N LEU A 52 1.89 -6.71 -3.53
CA LEU A 52 0.78 -7.64 -3.72
C LEU A 52 0.40 -8.36 -2.42
N GLN A 53 1.39 -8.79 -1.63
CA GLN A 53 1.15 -9.41 -0.31
C GLN A 53 0.51 -8.46 0.70
N LEU A 54 0.78 -7.16 0.59
CA LEU A 54 0.14 -6.10 1.36
C LEU A 54 -1.28 -5.77 0.87
N GLY A 55 -1.77 -6.42 -0.20
CA GLY A 55 -3.13 -6.22 -0.72
C GLY A 55 -3.33 -4.90 -1.47
N LEU A 56 -2.24 -4.31 -1.98
CA LEU A 56 -2.34 -3.16 -2.89
C LEU A 56 -2.92 -3.58 -4.24
N GLU A 57 -3.60 -2.65 -4.89
CA GLU A 57 -4.21 -2.89 -6.20
C GLU A 57 -3.17 -2.84 -7.33
N ALA A 58 -3.52 -3.43 -8.46
CA ALA A 58 -2.61 -3.56 -9.60
C ALA A 58 -2.12 -2.22 -10.16
N ASP A 59 -2.95 -1.18 -10.16
CA ASP A 59 -2.58 0.19 -10.55
C ASP A 59 -1.59 0.82 -9.57
N GLN A 60 -1.82 0.66 -8.26
CA GLN A 60 -0.92 1.14 -7.20
C GLN A 60 0.44 0.43 -7.29
N ILE A 61 0.45 -0.88 -7.52
CA ILE A 61 1.67 -1.66 -7.73
C ILE A 61 2.42 -1.19 -8.97
N ARG A 62 1.70 -0.98 -10.09
CA ARG A 62 2.30 -0.49 -11.34
C ARG A 62 2.93 0.87 -11.15
N TRP A 63 2.23 1.78 -10.47
CA TRP A 63 2.73 3.12 -10.18
C TRP A 63 4.06 3.07 -9.41
N HIS A 64 4.19 2.26 -8.35
CA HIS A 64 5.44 2.14 -7.59
C HIS A 64 6.58 1.54 -8.43
N ALA A 65 6.27 0.62 -9.33
CA ALA A 65 7.26 0.05 -10.23
C ALA A 65 7.83 1.08 -11.22
N GLU A 66 7.01 2.06 -11.63
CA GLU A 66 7.39 3.18 -12.50
C GLU A 66 8.00 4.36 -11.74
N GLN A 67 7.63 4.56 -10.48
CA GLN A 67 8.00 5.70 -9.64
C GLN A 67 8.92 5.27 -8.50
N ARG A 68 10.17 4.95 -8.84
CA ARG A 68 11.16 4.46 -7.89
C ARG A 68 11.32 5.38 -6.68
N GLY A 69 11.17 4.82 -5.47
CA GLY A 69 11.33 5.51 -4.18
C GLY A 69 10.21 6.48 -3.79
N ARG A 70 9.24 6.73 -4.68
CA ARG A 70 8.11 7.61 -4.36
C ARG A 70 7.07 6.87 -3.53
N ARG A 71 6.46 7.58 -2.59
CA ARG A 71 5.51 7.04 -1.62
C ARG A 71 4.13 7.66 -1.81
N TRP A 72 3.10 6.84 -1.61
CA TRP A 72 1.73 7.29 -1.42
C TRP A 72 1.40 7.41 0.06
N ARG A 73 0.37 8.18 0.37
CA ARG A 73 -0.10 8.31 1.75
C ARG A 73 -0.91 7.07 2.13
N GLY A 74 -0.67 6.58 3.34
CA GLY A 74 -1.37 5.43 3.92
C GLY A 74 -2.36 5.85 5.00
N ILE A 75 -3.48 5.12 5.10
CA ILE A 75 -4.41 5.16 6.23
C ILE A 75 -4.47 3.75 6.81
N VAL A 76 -4.39 3.66 8.13
CA VAL A 76 -4.48 2.39 8.85
C VAL A 76 -5.90 2.20 9.35
N TYR A 77 -6.41 0.98 9.22
CA TYR A 77 -7.71 0.61 9.74
C TYR A 77 -7.76 0.70 11.27
N GLU A 78 -8.69 1.51 11.78
CA GLU A 78 -8.99 1.62 13.20
C GLU A 78 -10.32 0.93 13.49
N ALA A 79 -10.26 -0.31 13.99
CA ALA A 79 -11.46 -1.01 14.44
C ALA A 79 -12.00 -0.34 15.71
N SER A 80 -13.07 0.44 15.56
CA SER A 80 -13.87 0.97 16.68
C SER A 80 -15.08 0.09 16.97
#